data_AF-A0AAV1YEM3-F1
#
_entry.id   AF-A0AAV1YEM3-F1
#
_cell.length_a   1.000
_cell.length_b   1.000
_cell.length_c   1.000
_cell.angle_alpha   90.00
_cell.angle_beta   90.00
_cell.angle_gamma   90.00
#
_symmetry.space_group_name_H-M   'P 1'
#
loop_
_entity.id
_entity.type
_entity.pdbx_description
1 polymer ?
#
loop_
_entity_poly.entity_id
_entity_poly.type
_entity_poly.pdbx_seq_one_letter_code
_entity_poly.pdbx_strand_id
1 'polypeptide(L)'
;MGGSNTGPINLGNPGEYTMTELAETVKELINPNVHIKTVDNTPDDPQQRKPDITKAKELLGWEPKVKLRDGLPLMEDDFRLRLGVENNKIS
;
A
#
# COMPACT_ATOMS: atom_id res chain seq x y z
N MET A 1 -17.71 -1.37 27.79
CA MET A 1 -16.95 -0.42 26.97
C MET A 1 -16.10 0.42 27.92
N GLY A 2 -14.82 0.10 28.07
CA GLY A 2 -13.97 0.73 29.08
C GLY A 2 -12.57 0.13 29.09
N GLY A 3 -11.87 0.20 27.96
CA GLY A 3 -10.43 -0.03 27.95
C GLY A 3 -9.72 1.21 28.51
N SER A 4 -8.62 1.02 29.24
CA SER A 4 -7.79 2.09 29.83
C SER A 4 -7.15 3.05 28.81
N ASN A 5 -7.30 2.76 27.52
CA ASN A 5 -6.70 3.50 26.42
C ASN A 5 -7.80 4.28 25.68
N THR A 6 -7.98 5.54 26.08
CA THR A 6 -8.94 6.47 25.45
C THR A 6 -8.22 7.38 24.45
N GLY A 7 -8.64 7.36 23.18
CA GLY A 7 -8.14 8.25 22.12
C GLY A 7 -7.91 7.54 20.78
N PRO A 8 -7.66 8.30 19.69
CA PRO A 8 -7.39 7.72 18.38
C PRO A 8 -6.09 6.91 18.39
N ILE A 9 -6.12 5.77 17.70
CA ILE A 9 -4.97 4.89 17.45
C ILE A 9 -4.77 4.83 15.94
N ASN A 10 -3.61 5.30 15.47
CA ASN A 10 -3.28 5.24 14.05
C ASN A 10 -2.98 3.78 13.65
N LEU A 11 -3.61 3.33 12.58
CA LEU A 11 -3.32 2.05 11.93
C LEU A 11 -2.88 2.35 10.50
N GLY A 12 -1.69 1.88 10.14
CA GLY A 12 -1.17 2.04 8.79
C GLY A 12 0.26 1.52 8.67
N ASN A 13 0.82 1.66 7.47
CA ASN A 13 2.19 1.28 7.22
C ASN A 13 3.15 2.45 7.50
N PRO A 14 4.08 2.36 8.46
CA PRO A 14 5.08 3.40 8.70
C PRO A 14 6.19 3.40 7.65
N GLY A 15 6.28 2.36 6.82
CA GLY A 15 7.15 2.29 5.65
C GLY A 15 6.67 3.26 4.59
N GLU A 16 7.54 4.21 4.25
CA GLU A 16 7.26 5.27 3.29
C GLU A 16 7.76 4.90 1.90
N TYR A 17 7.00 5.30 0.88
CA TYR A 17 7.32 5.14 -0.53
C TYR A 17 6.90 6.41 -1.26
N THR A 18 7.68 6.81 -2.25
CA THR A 18 7.29 7.87 -3.18
C THR A 18 6.25 7.36 -4.18
N MET A 19 5.48 8.27 -4.78
CA MET A 19 4.56 7.91 -5.86
C MET A 19 5.28 7.31 -7.08
N THR A 20 6.51 7.76 -7.35
CA THR A 20 7.35 7.20 -8.43
C THR A 20 7.72 5.76 -8.13
N GLU A 21 8.17 5.43 -6.92
CA GLU A 21 8.51 4.04 -6.54
C GLU A 21 7.29 3.12 -6.61
N LEU A 22 6.13 3.60 -6.15
CA LEU A 22 4.88 2.83 -6.26
C LEU A 22 4.51 2.58 -7.73
N ALA A 23 4.57 3.62 -8.58
CA ALA A 23 4.25 3.51 -10.00
C ALA A 23 5.19 2.57 -10.75
N GLU A 24 6.50 2.65 -10.50
CA GLU A 24 7.49 1.73 -11.09
C GLU A 24 7.27 0.30 -10.62
N THR A 25 7.01 0.08 -9.32
CA THR A 25 6.73 -1.27 -8.80
C THR A 25 5.49 -1.89 -9.48
N VAL A 26 4.43 -1.10 -9.68
CA VAL A 26 3.21 -1.56 -10.35
C VAL A 26 3.46 -1.84 -11.84
N LYS A 27 4.24 -0.98 -12.51
CA LYS A 27 4.63 -1.20 -13.91
C LYS A 27 5.42 -2.49 -14.07
N GLU A 28 6.44 -2.71 -13.24
CA GLU A 28 7.25 -3.94 -13.25
C GLU A 28 6.39 -5.18 -13.03
N LEU A 29 5.44 -5.12 -12.10
CA LEU A 29 4.55 -6.23 -11.76
C LEU A 29 3.57 -6.57 -12.88
N ILE A 30 2.90 -5.57 -13.46
CA ILE A 30 1.76 -5.78 -14.36
C ILE A 30 2.20 -5.84 -15.82
N ASN A 31 2.96 -4.86 -16.28
CA ASN A 31 3.44 -4.77 -17.66
C ASN A 31 4.60 -3.77 -17.77
N PRO A 32 5.86 -4.22 -17.87
CA PRO A 32 7.03 -3.34 -17.90
C PRO A 32 7.10 -2.43 -19.14
N ASN A 33 6.28 -2.67 -20.16
CA ASN A 33 6.29 -1.91 -21.41
C ASN A 33 5.40 -0.65 -21.37
N VAL A 34 4.65 -0.40 -20.28
CA VAL A 34 3.84 0.82 -20.17
C VAL A 34 4.69 2.03 -19.78
N HIS A 35 4.22 3.22 -20.16
CA HIS A 35 4.88 4.48 -19.83
C HIS A 35 4.19 5.11 -18.62
N ILE A 36 4.99 5.58 -17.66
CA ILE A 36 4.48 6.37 -16.53
C ILE A 36 4.31 7.81 -17.00
N LYS A 37 3.13 8.38 -16.75
CA LYS A 37 2.82 9.79 -17.01
C LYS A 37 2.72 10.53 -15.68
N THR A 38 3.58 11.52 -15.48
CA THR A 38 3.48 12.45 -14.34
C THR A 38 2.45 13.52 -14.64
N VAL A 39 1.62 13.84 -13.65
CA VAL A 39 0.63 14.92 -13.70
C VAL A 39 0.82 15.84 -12.49
N ASP A 40 0.33 17.07 -12.59
CA ASP A 40 0.40 18.02 -11.48
C ASP A 40 -0.41 17.52 -10.28
N ASN A 41 0.12 17.75 -9.09
CA ASN A 41 -0.54 17.37 -7.85
C ASN A 41 -1.78 18.25 -7.59
N THR A 42 -2.79 17.71 -6.90
CA THR A 42 -3.91 18.55 -6.48
C THR A 42 -3.53 19.41 -5.26
N PRO A 43 -4.14 20.59 -5.07
CA PRO A 43 -3.83 21.45 -3.92
C PRO A 43 -4.06 20.79 -2.55
N ASP A 44 -5.02 19.87 -2.46
CA ASP A 44 -5.43 19.21 -1.22
C ASP A 44 -4.66 17.91 -0.95
N ASP A 45 -3.81 17.46 -1.87
CA ASP A 45 -3.08 16.22 -1.70
C ASP A 45 -1.91 16.38 -0.71
N PRO A 46 -1.87 15.59 0.38
CA PRO A 46 -0.81 15.66 1.36
C PRO A 46 0.51 15.20 0.74
N GLN A 47 1.58 15.99 0.95
CA GLN A 47 2.92 15.69 0.42
C GLN A 47 3.57 14.45 1.07
N GLN A 48 3.13 14.07 2.27
CA GLN A 48 3.68 12.94 3.03
C GLN A 48 2.56 12.18 3.72
N ARG A 49 2.65 10.84 3.71
CA ARG A 49 1.74 9.94 4.42
C ARG A 49 2.55 8.89 5.20
N LYS A 50 2.93 9.23 6.43
CA LYS A 50 3.69 8.35 7.33
C LYS A 50 3.04 8.31 8.72
N PRO A 51 2.17 7.32 9.01
CA PRO A 51 1.52 7.24 10.30
C PRO A 51 2.52 6.86 11.40
N ASP A 52 2.50 7.59 12.51
CA ASP A 52 3.08 7.13 13.77
C ASP A 52 2.17 6.06 14.39
N ILE A 53 2.66 4.82 14.42
CA ILE A 53 1.94 3.64 14.92
C ILE A 53 2.40 3.19 16.32
N THR A 54 3.13 4.02 17.07
CA THR A 54 3.65 3.68 18.41
C THR A 54 2.54 3.18 19.33
N LYS A 55 1.39 3.86 19.36
CA LYS A 55 0.22 3.44 20.15
C LYS A 55 -0.34 2.07 19.73
N ALA A 56 -0.34 1.75 18.43
CA ALA A 56 -0.87 0.48 17.97
C ALA A 56 0.05 -0.68 18.39
N LYS A 57 1.37 -0.46 18.36
CA LYS A 57 2.36 -1.44 18.82
C LYS A 57 2.26 -1.68 20.32
N GLU A 58 2.28 -0.61 21.11
CA GLU A 58 2.34 -0.70 22.58
C GLU A 58 1.02 -1.17 23.20
N LEU A 59 -0.11 -0.68 22.69
CA LEU A 59 -1.42 -0.90 23.32
C LEU A 59 -2.18 -2.10 22.75
N LEU A 60 -1.93 -2.44 21.48
CA LEU A 60 -2.64 -3.52 20.79
C LEU A 60 -1.73 -4.69 20.40
N GLY A 61 -0.41 -4.56 20.55
CA GLY A 61 0.55 -5.51 19.97
C GLY A 61 0.43 -5.62 18.45
N TRP A 62 -0.08 -4.56 17.80
CA TRP A 62 -0.39 -4.56 16.38
C TRP A 62 0.68 -3.82 15.57
N GLU A 63 1.05 -4.42 14.44
CA GLU A 63 1.81 -3.78 13.38
C GLU A 63 1.49 -4.45 12.03
N PRO A 64 1.65 -3.75 10.89
CA PRO A 64 1.45 -4.34 9.58
C PRO A 64 2.47 -5.46 9.33
N LYS A 65 2.00 -6.62 8.88
CA LYS A 65 2.83 -7.80 8.62
C LYS A 65 3.16 -8.03 7.14
N VAL A 66 2.41 -7.40 6.25
CA VAL A 66 2.56 -7.54 4.79
C VAL A 66 3.19 -6.27 4.26
N LYS A 67 4.35 -6.39 3.60
CA LYS A 67 5.01 -5.24 2.95
C LYS A 67 4.32 -4.94 1.62
N LEU A 68 4.52 -3.73 1.09
CA LEU A 68 3.95 -3.32 -0.19
C LEU A 68 4.27 -4.32 -1.32
N ARG A 69 5.55 -4.71 -1.44
CA ARG A 69 6.01 -5.67 -2.47
C ARG A 69 5.42 -7.07 -2.34
N ASP A 70 5.03 -7.46 -1.12
CA ASP A 70 4.42 -8.77 -0.88
C ASP A 70 2.90 -8.72 -1.14
N GLY A 71 2.27 -7.58 -0.86
CA GLY A 71 0.82 -7.38 -1.03
C GLY A 71 0.39 -7.07 -2.46
N LEU A 72 1.20 -6.35 -3.24
CA LEU A 72 0.86 -5.97 -4.61
C LEU A 72 0.59 -7.17 -5.54
N PRO A 73 1.35 -8.27 -5.51
CA PRO A 73 1.04 -9.47 -6.30
C PRO A 73 -0.29 -10.12 -5.92
N LEU A 74 -0.65 -10.12 -4.63
CA LEU A 74 -1.94 -10.66 -4.17
C LEU A 74 -3.12 -9.83 -4.71
N MET A 75 -2.95 -8.51 -4.71
CA MET A 75 -3.91 -7.59 -5.29
C MET A 75 -4.01 -7.79 -6.81
N GLU A 76 -2.88 -7.89 -7.52
CA GLU A 76 -2.86 -8.16 -8.96
C GLU A 76 -3.63 -9.45 -9.31
N ASP A 77 -3.35 -10.55 -8.61
CA ASP A 77 -4.02 -11.83 -8.79
C ASP A 77 -5.55 -11.70 -8.59
N ASP A 78 -6.00 -11.00 -7.55
CA ASP A 78 -7.43 -10.74 -7.30
C ASP A 78 -8.07 -9.91 -8.43
N PHE A 79 -7.40 -8.86 -8.93
CA PHE A 79 -7.90 -8.08 -10.06
C PHE A 79 -7.98 -8.89 -11.35
N ARG A 80 -6.97 -9.71 -11.66
CA ARG A 80 -6.98 -10.58 -12.84
C ARG A 80 -8.16 -11.55 -12.80
N LEU A 81 -8.41 -12.16 -11.64
CA LEU A 81 -9.56 -13.04 -11.43
C LEU A 81 -10.89 -12.31 -11.66
N ARG A 82 -11.08 -11.13 -11.04
CA ARG A 82 -12.33 -10.35 -11.18
C ARG A 82 -12.58 -9.85 -12.61
N LEU A 83 -11.50 -9.59 -13.36
CA LEU A 83 -11.56 -9.13 -14.74
C LEU A 83 -11.60 -10.27 -15.76
N GLY A 84 -11.50 -11.54 -15.33
CA GLY A 84 -11.45 -12.69 -16.23
C GLY A 84 -10.20 -12.74 -17.11
N VAL A 85 -9.09 -12.15 -16.65
CA VAL A 85 -7.80 -12.17 -17.37
C VAL A 85 -7.01 -13.40 -16.92
N GLU A 86 -6.56 -14.22 -17.86
CA GLU A 86 -5.78 -15.41 -17.55
C GLU A 86 -4.44 -15.04 -16.88
N ASN A 87 -4.07 -15.82 -15.86
CA ASN A 87 -2.78 -15.70 -15.20
C ASN A 87 -1.68 -16.33 -16.08
N ASN A 88 -1.10 -15.52 -16.96
CA ASN A 88 0.12 -15.88 -17.67
C ASN A 88 1.34 -15.71 -16.75
N LYS A 89 1.35 -16.39 -15.60
CA LYS A 89 2.59 -16.54 -14.83
C LYS A 89 3.47 -17.50 -15.62
N ILE A 90 4.43 -16.95 -16.36
CA ILE A 90 5.49 -17.73 -16.99
C ILE A 90 6.23 -18.42 -15.83
N SER A 91 6.16 -19.75 -15.83
CA SER A 91 6.86 -20.65 -14.91
C SER A 91 8.37 -20.44 -14.93
#